data_AF-A0A4Y2P9I4-F1
#
_entry.id   AF-A0A4Y2P9I4-F1
#
_cell.length_a   1.000
_cell.length_b   1.000
_cell.length_c   1.000
_cell.angle_alpha   90.00
_cell.angle_beta   90.00
_cell.angle_gamma   90.00
#
_symmetry.space_group_name_H-M   'P 1'
#
loop_
_entity.id
_entity.type
_entity.pdbx_description
1 polymer ?
#
loop_
_entity_poly.entity_id
_entity_poly.type
_entity_poly.pdbx_seq_one_letter_code
_entity_poly.pdbx_strand_id
1 'polypeptide(L)'
;MIGIHAFTGCDSVSAFKEKGKSSPVKLMMASNEYTKAFINLGESWIVNADLKLTLEKFVCDLYGYNGCSSVNFCLYNWLRLCSLSDTNLPPNQDFLQKHILRANYQAGINRRSLSNFINAPCPSQHGWKISKGVLEVD
;
A
#
# COMPACT_ATOMS: atom_id res chain seq x y z
N MET A 1 7.92 -7.58 -8.74
CA MET A 1 8.68 -7.29 -7.49
C MET A 1 8.70 -5.79 -7.15
N ILE A 2 8.69 -4.87 -8.12
CA ILE A 2 8.71 -3.41 -7.87
C ILE A 2 7.51 -2.94 -7.01
N GLY A 3 6.28 -3.32 -7.37
CA GLY A 3 5.08 -2.92 -6.62
C GLY A 3 5.08 -3.37 -5.17
N ILE A 4 5.34 -4.67 -4.91
CA ILE A 4 5.39 -5.20 -3.54
C ILE A 4 6.52 -4.58 -2.70
N HIS A 5 7.66 -4.25 -3.31
CA HIS A 5 8.74 -3.57 -2.61
C HIS A 5 8.32 -2.16 -2.15
N ALA A 6 7.75 -1.35 -3.04
CA ALA A 6 7.27 -0.02 -2.69
C ALA A 6 6.13 -0.08 -1.66
N PHE A 7 5.23 -1.05 -1.80
CA PHE A 7 4.05 -1.17 -0.93
C PHE A 7 4.35 -1.66 0.48
N THR A 8 5.35 -2.53 0.66
CA THR A 8 5.74 -3.04 1.98
C THR A 8 6.71 -2.13 2.74
N GLY A 9 7.14 -1.04 2.12
CA GLY A 9 8.02 -0.03 2.70
C GLY A 9 9.34 0.11 1.94
N CYS A 10 9.67 1.36 1.64
CA CYS A 10 10.95 1.81 1.07
C CYS A 10 11.26 3.23 1.59
N ASP A 11 12.35 3.86 1.14
CA ASP A 11 12.78 5.17 1.67
C ASP A 11 11.69 6.25 1.59
N SER A 12 10.86 6.22 0.54
CA SER A 12 9.77 7.20 0.33
C SER A 12 8.39 6.76 0.81
N VAL A 13 8.23 5.51 1.28
CA VAL A 13 6.91 4.91 1.60
C VAL A 13 7.00 4.14 2.91
N SER A 14 6.09 4.44 3.84
CA SER A 14 6.05 3.80 5.17
C SER A 14 6.02 2.27 5.12
N ALA A 15 6.52 1.61 6.16
CA ALA A 15 6.36 0.17 6.32
C ALA A 15 5.14 -0.17 7.18
N PHE A 16 4.58 -1.36 7.00
CA PHE A 16 3.56 -1.90 7.89
C PHE A 16 4.21 -2.38 9.21
N LYS A 17 3.68 -1.95 10.36
CA LYS A 17 4.21 -2.29 11.69
C LYS A 17 4.30 -3.81 11.84
N GLU A 18 5.49 -4.29 12.19
CA GLU A 18 5.79 -5.71 12.45
C GLU A 18 5.53 -6.69 11.29
N LYS A 19 5.31 -6.18 10.06
CA LYS A 19 5.19 -7.02 8.86
C LYS A 19 6.49 -6.98 8.06
N GLY A 20 7.41 -7.89 8.37
CA GLY A 20 8.68 -8.04 7.64
C GLY A 20 8.45 -8.54 6.20
N LYS A 21 9.33 -8.18 5.25
CA LYS A 21 9.17 -8.40 3.79
C LYS A 21 8.86 -9.85 3.37
N SER A 22 9.32 -10.85 4.11
CA SER A 22 9.13 -12.26 3.76
C SER A 22 7.65 -12.68 3.78
N SER A 23 6.88 -12.21 4.76
CA SER A 23 5.46 -12.57 4.92
C SER A 23 4.56 -11.99 3.80
N PRO A 24 4.57 -10.67 3.52
CA PRO A 24 3.85 -10.08 2.40
C PRO A 24 4.20 -10.69 1.04
N VAL A 25 5.48 -11.02 0.79
CA VAL A 25 5.91 -11.62 -0.48
C VAL A 25 5.34 -13.02 -0.63
N LYS A 26 5.38 -13.85 0.43
CA LYS A 26 4.75 -15.18 0.41
C LYS A 26 3.24 -15.09 0.18
N LEU A 27 2.57 -14.16 0.87
CA LEU A 27 1.12 -13.92 0.71
C LEU A 27 0.77 -13.50 -0.72
N MET A 28 1.54 -12.59 -1.31
CA MET A 28 1.37 -12.18 -2.71
C MET A 28 1.50 -13.38 -3.65
N MET A 29 2.57 -14.17 -3.50
CA MET A 29 2.85 -15.31 -4.39
C MET A 29 1.82 -16.43 -4.27
N ALA A 30 1.13 -16.55 -3.12
CA ALA A 30 0.09 -17.54 -2.91
C ALA A 30 -1.24 -17.24 -3.64
N SER A 31 -1.42 -16.02 -4.15
CA SER A 31 -2.65 -15.60 -4.83
C SER A 31 -2.35 -14.94 -6.17
N ASN A 32 -2.95 -15.46 -7.24
CA ASN A 32 -2.86 -14.86 -8.58
C ASN A 32 -3.51 -13.45 -8.60
N GLU A 33 -4.54 -13.22 -7.78
CA GLU A 33 -5.19 -11.92 -7.62
C GLU A 33 -4.19 -10.88 -7.07
N TYR A 34 -3.51 -11.22 -5.97
CA TYR A 34 -2.52 -10.33 -5.34
C TYR A 34 -1.30 -10.14 -6.23
N THR A 35 -0.81 -11.21 -6.86
CA THR A 35 0.29 -11.12 -7.82
C THR A 35 -0.02 -10.14 -8.94
N LYS A 36 -1.21 -10.21 -9.55
CA LYS A 36 -1.66 -9.27 -10.59
C LYS A 36 -1.78 -7.84 -10.05
N ALA A 37 -2.34 -7.64 -8.86
CA ALA A 37 -2.43 -6.32 -8.25
C ALA A 37 -1.05 -5.65 -8.10
N PHE A 38 -0.05 -6.40 -7.62
CA PHE A 38 1.32 -5.87 -7.46
C PHE A 38 2.12 -5.75 -8.77
N ILE A 39 1.68 -6.39 -9.86
CA ILE A 39 2.19 -6.13 -11.22
C ILE A 39 1.64 -4.81 -11.76
N ASN A 40 0.35 -4.55 -11.51
CA ASN A 40 -0.35 -3.35 -11.98
C ASN A 40 -0.01 -2.10 -11.16
N LEU A 41 0.45 -2.28 -9.91
CA LEU A 41 0.90 -1.17 -9.06
C LEU A 41 2.13 -0.48 -9.67
N GLY A 42 1.97 0.81 -10.01
CA GLY A 42 2.98 1.63 -10.69
C GLY A 42 2.93 1.57 -12.23
N GLU A 43 2.00 0.81 -12.80
CA GLU A 43 1.78 0.78 -14.26
C GLU A 43 1.21 2.11 -14.76
N SER A 44 0.14 2.60 -14.11
CA SER A 44 -0.45 3.93 -14.31
C SER A 44 -0.16 4.83 -13.11
N TRP A 45 -0.14 6.15 -13.33
CA TRP A 45 -0.08 7.12 -12.24
C TRP A 45 -1.38 7.17 -11.42
N ILE A 46 -2.51 6.81 -12.04
CA ILE A 46 -3.83 6.78 -11.43
C ILE A 46 -4.15 5.35 -10.98
N VAL A 47 -4.48 5.20 -9.69
CA VAL A 47 -4.89 3.91 -9.11
C VAL A 47 -6.39 3.74 -9.27
N ASN A 48 -6.81 2.70 -9.98
CA ASN A 48 -8.23 2.37 -10.15
C ASN A 48 -8.86 1.81 -8.85
N ALA A 49 -10.18 1.82 -8.77
CA ALA A 49 -10.91 1.39 -7.57
C ALA A 49 -10.70 -0.10 -7.28
N ASP A 50 -10.72 -0.96 -8.30
CA ASP A 50 -10.56 -2.41 -8.13
C ASP A 50 -9.19 -2.77 -7.55
N LEU A 51 -8.12 -2.12 -8.02
CA LEU A 51 -6.76 -2.30 -7.49
C LEU A 51 -6.69 -1.87 -6.03
N LYS A 52 -7.35 -0.77 -5.65
CA LYS A 52 -7.43 -0.35 -4.24
C LYS A 52 -8.12 -1.41 -3.39
N LEU A 53 -9.24 -1.95 -3.84
CA LEU A 53 -9.98 -3.00 -3.13
C LEU A 53 -9.15 -4.27 -2.96
N THR A 54 -8.45 -4.72 -4.02
CA THR A 54 -7.56 -5.89 -3.93
C THR A 54 -6.38 -5.65 -2.99
N LEU A 55 -5.79 -4.45 -2.99
CA LEU A 55 -4.71 -4.09 -2.06
C LEU A 55 -5.20 -3.98 -0.62
N GLU A 56 -6.44 -3.50 -0.40
CA GLU A 56 -7.07 -3.47 0.91
C GLU A 56 -7.29 -4.88 1.46
N LYS A 57 -7.87 -5.77 0.64
CA LYS A 57 -8.03 -7.19 0.96
C LYS A 57 -6.68 -7.86 1.28
N PHE A 58 -5.64 -7.57 0.51
CA PHE A 58 -4.28 -8.04 0.80
C PHE A 58 -3.79 -7.59 2.18
N VAL A 59 -4.04 -6.34 2.58
CA VAL A 59 -3.68 -5.84 3.91
C VAL A 59 -4.47 -6.54 5.00
N CYS A 60 -5.77 -6.76 4.83
CA CYS A 60 -6.57 -7.54 5.78
C CYS A 60 -5.96 -8.93 6.03
N ASP A 61 -5.65 -9.67 4.96
CA ASP A 61 -5.02 -10.99 5.05
C ASP A 61 -3.62 -10.92 5.70
N LEU A 62 -2.83 -9.87 5.41
CA LEU A 62 -1.51 -9.65 6.02
C LEU A 62 -1.58 -9.46 7.54
N TYR A 63 -2.67 -8.90 8.04
CA TYR A 63 -2.96 -8.75 9.47
C TYR A 63 -3.71 -9.94 10.07
N GLY A 64 -3.94 -11.01 9.31
CA GLY A 64 -4.55 -12.25 9.78
C GLY A 64 -6.08 -12.28 9.69
N TYR A 65 -6.69 -11.28 9.08
CA TYR A 65 -8.14 -11.20 8.89
C TYR A 65 -8.55 -11.80 7.54
N ASN A 66 -8.30 -13.11 7.39
CA ASN A 66 -8.56 -13.81 6.13
C ASN A 66 -10.04 -13.71 5.71
N GLY A 67 -10.29 -13.23 4.49
CA GLY A 67 -11.64 -13.07 3.94
C GLY A 67 -12.35 -11.76 4.35
N CYS A 68 -11.70 -10.89 5.13
CA CYS A 68 -12.13 -9.51 5.35
C CYS A 68 -11.66 -8.66 4.15
N SER A 69 -12.56 -7.92 3.52
CA SER A 69 -12.21 -7.00 2.42
C SER A 69 -12.18 -5.53 2.85
N SER A 70 -12.37 -5.24 4.14
CA SER A 70 -12.39 -3.87 4.67
C SER A 70 -11.50 -3.71 5.89
N VAL A 71 -10.47 -2.88 5.80
CA VAL A 71 -9.55 -2.66 6.94
C VAL A 71 -10.24 -1.98 8.11
N ASN A 72 -11.25 -1.14 7.87
CA ASN A 72 -12.04 -0.53 8.94
C ASN A 72 -12.89 -1.55 9.70
N PHE A 73 -13.46 -2.54 9.00
CA PHE A 73 -14.17 -3.64 9.67
C PHE A 73 -13.21 -4.49 10.52
N CYS A 74 -12.05 -4.82 9.95
CA CYS A 74 -10.98 -5.51 10.65
C CYS A 74 -10.51 -4.72 11.91
N LEU A 75 -10.32 -3.40 11.79
CA LEU A 75 -9.96 -2.48 12.88
C LEU A 75 -11.05 -2.42 13.97
N TYR A 76 -12.32 -2.28 13.57
CA TYR A 76 -13.47 -2.30 14.48
C TYR A 76 -13.51 -3.59 15.30
N ASN A 77 -13.32 -4.74 14.64
CA ASN A 77 -13.28 -6.03 15.33
C ASN A 77 -12.10 -6.13 16.29
N TRP A 78 -10.91 -5.62 15.92
CA TRP A 78 -9.77 -5.57 16.82
C TRP A 78 -10.06 -4.76 18.09
N LEU A 79 -10.63 -3.55 17.91
CA LEU A 79 -10.99 -2.66 19.02
C LEU A 79 -12.05 -3.29 19.94
N ARG A 80 -13.06 -3.92 19.34
CA ARG A 80 -14.14 -4.61 20.06
C ARG A 80 -13.63 -5.78 20.91
N LEU A 81 -12.58 -6.47 20.46
CA LEU A 81 -11.98 -7.59 21.19
C LEU A 81 -11.02 -7.14 22.32
N CYS A 82 -10.75 -5.83 22.45
CA CYS A 82 -9.78 -5.28 23.40
C CYS A 82 -8.42 -6.01 23.37
N SER A 83 -7.96 -6.37 22.17
CA SER A 83 -6.67 -7.04 22.01
C SER A 83 -5.55 -6.14 22.54
N LEU A 84 -4.72 -6.67 23.45
CA LEU A 84 -3.59 -5.93 24.03
C LEU A 84 -2.39 -5.84 23.09
N SER A 85 -2.36 -6.64 22.02
CA SER A 85 -1.26 -6.65 21.05
C SER A 85 -1.57 -5.83 19.82
N ASP A 86 -0.78 -4.78 19.59
CA ASP A 86 -0.80 -3.96 18.37
C ASP A 86 -0.30 -4.70 17.12
N THR A 87 0.25 -5.91 17.27
CA THR A 87 0.84 -6.71 16.19
C THR A 87 -0.15 -7.01 15.05
N ASN A 88 -1.43 -7.14 15.43
CA ASN A 88 -2.54 -7.43 14.53
C ASN A 88 -3.42 -6.19 14.29
N LEU A 89 -2.99 -4.99 14.72
CA LEU A 89 -3.73 -3.76 14.48
C LEU A 89 -3.58 -3.33 13.01
N PRO A 90 -4.62 -3.45 12.16
CA PRO A 90 -4.55 -3.00 10.78
C PRO A 90 -4.54 -1.46 10.71
N PRO A 91 -4.05 -0.87 9.60
CA PRO A 91 -4.17 0.57 9.39
C PRO A 91 -5.65 1.00 9.22
N ASN A 92 -5.93 2.28 9.50
CA ASN A 92 -7.19 2.91 9.10
C ASN A 92 -7.26 3.03 7.56
N GLN A 93 -8.47 2.97 7.00
CA GLN A 93 -8.73 3.10 5.58
C GLN A 93 -8.14 4.39 4.97
N ASP A 94 -8.30 5.54 5.62
CA ASP A 94 -7.78 6.81 5.09
C ASP A 94 -6.25 6.77 4.94
N PHE A 95 -5.57 6.22 5.95
CA PHE A 95 -4.11 6.05 5.92
C PHE A 95 -3.70 5.08 4.82
N LEU A 96 -4.41 3.95 4.70
CA LEU A 96 -4.14 2.95 3.68
C LEU A 96 -4.33 3.52 2.27
N GLN A 97 -5.37 4.31 2.03
CA GLN A 97 -5.60 4.94 0.73
C GLN A 97 -4.45 5.86 0.34
N LYS A 98 -3.95 6.69 1.26
CA LYS A 98 -2.79 7.55 1.01
C LYS A 98 -1.52 6.72 0.79
N HIS A 99 -1.35 5.63 1.55
CA HIS A 99 -0.23 4.70 1.40
C HIS A 99 -0.22 4.02 0.02
N ILE A 100 -1.37 3.55 -0.47
CA ILE A 100 -1.52 2.98 -1.81
C ILE A 100 -1.09 3.99 -2.88
N LEU A 101 -1.51 5.25 -2.77
CA LEU A 101 -1.14 6.29 -3.74
C LEU A 101 0.38 6.53 -3.76
N ARG A 102 1.02 6.62 -2.59
CA ARG A 102 2.47 6.80 -2.48
C ARG A 102 3.23 5.61 -3.05
N ALA A 103 2.81 4.40 -2.67
CA ALA A 103 3.40 3.16 -3.18
C ALA A 103 3.26 3.05 -4.70
N ASN A 104 2.10 3.44 -5.26
CA ASN A 104 1.88 3.46 -6.70
C ASN A 104 2.82 4.44 -7.41
N TYR A 105 2.93 5.66 -6.90
CA TYR A 105 3.81 6.67 -7.46
C TYR A 105 5.27 6.21 -7.43
N GLN A 106 5.75 5.73 -6.28
CA GLN A 106 7.13 5.24 -6.15
C GLN A 106 7.40 4.02 -7.03
N ALA A 107 6.46 3.08 -7.12
CA ALA A 107 6.56 1.95 -8.04
C ALA A 107 6.62 2.42 -9.50
N GLY A 108 5.84 3.45 -9.85
CA GLY A 108 5.83 4.06 -11.19
C GLY A 108 7.14 4.75 -11.55
N ILE A 109 7.78 5.43 -10.60
CA ILE A 109 9.13 5.98 -10.76
C ILE A 109 10.14 4.86 -10.97
N ASN A 110 10.16 3.86 -10.08
CA ASN A 110 11.12 2.76 -10.13
C ASN A 110 11.01 1.94 -11.44
N ARG A 111 9.78 1.75 -11.94
CA ARG A 111 9.50 1.05 -13.21
C ARG A 111 10.06 1.79 -14.43
N ARG A 112 10.20 3.10 -14.35
CA ARG A 112 10.68 3.98 -15.42
C ARG A 112 12.11 4.47 -15.17
N SER A 113 12.84 3.84 -14.25
CA SER A 113 14.20 4.25 -13.84
C SER A 113 15.22 4.24 -14.99
N LEU A 114 14.99 3.44 -16.03
CA LEU A 114 15.83 3.37 -17.23
C LEU A 114 15.38 4.32 -18.35
N SER A 115 14.28 5.04 -18.16
CA SER A 115 13.76 5.99 -19.16
C SER A 115 14.45 7.34 -18.99
N ASN A 116 14.98 7.88 -20.08
CA ASN A 116 15.62 9.22 -20.08
C ASN A 116 14.66 10.32 -19.60
N PHE A 117 13.37 10.20 -19.92
CA PHE A 117 12.32 11.11 -19.49
C PHE A 117 11.15 10.31 -18.91
N ILE A 118 10.92 10.45 -17.60
CA ILE A 118 9.89 9.70 -16.87
C ILE A 118 8.48 10.31 -17.08
N ASN A 119 8.41 11.62 -17.36
CA ASN A 119 7.16 12.38 -17.46
C ASN A 119 6.23 12.12 -16.26
N ALA A 120 6.81 12.12 -15.04
CA ALA A 120 6.06 11.90 -13.82
C ALA A 120 5.15 13.12 -13.52
N PRO A 121 3.88 12.89 -13.12
CA PRO A 121 3.02 13.97 -12.66
C PRO A 121 3.54 14.53 -11.33
N CYS A 122 3.01 15.70 -10.95
CA CYS A 122 3.33 16.30 -9.65
C CYS A 122 2.98 15.31 -8.51
N PRO A 123 3.87 15.13 -7.52
CA PRO A 123 3.61 14.22 -6.40
C PRO A 123 2.50 14.72 -5.47
N SER A 124 2.17 16.02 -5.51
CA SER A 124 0.96 16.53 -4.85
C SER A 124 -0.25 15.76 -5.38
N GLN A 125 -1.11 15.27 -4.49
CA GLN A 125 -2.26 14.39 -4.78
C GLN A 125 -1.96 12.89 -4.91
N HIS A 126 -0.69 12.47 -4.90
CA HIS A 126 -0.29 11.05 -4.85
C HIS A 126 -0.01 10.58 -3.42
N GLY A 127 -0.72 11.13 -2.44
CA GLY A 127 -0.54 10.84 -1.01
C GLY A 127 0.46 11.77 -0.30
N TRP A 128 0.87 12.83 -0.97
CA TRP A 128 1.61 13.97 -0.41
C TRP A 128 0.89 15.29 -0.71
N LYS A 129 1.18 16.30 0.10
CA LYS A 129 0.78 17.70 -0.08
C LYS A 129 2.01 18.60 -0.12
N ILE A 130 1.90 19.72 -0.82
CA ILE A 130 2.96 20.73 -0.83
C ILE A 130 2.56 21.80 0.18
N SER A 131 3.34 21.92 1.26
CA SER A 131 3.17 22.93 2.30
C SER A 131 4.40 23.82 2.32
N LYS A 132 4.21 25.12 2.04
CA LYS A 132 5.30 26.12 2.02
C LYS A 132 6.50 25.73 1.13
N GLY A 133 6.24 25.05 0.01
CA GLY A 133 7.27 24.60 -0.93
C GLY A 133 7.99 23.30 -0.53
N VAL A 134 7.63 22.69 0.60
CA VAL A 134 8.13 21.39 1.05
C VAL A 134 7.06 20.32 0.81
N LEU A 135 7.49 19.12 0.40
CA LEU A 135 6.60 17.98 0.24
C LEU A 135 6.39 17.30 1.60
N GLU A 136 5.15 17.25 2.06
CA GLU A 136 4.75 16.62 3.33
C GLU A 136 3.79 15.47 3.06
N VAL A 137 3.72 14.51 4.00
CA VAL A 137 2.69 13.48 3.96
C VAL A 137 1.34 14.15 4.19
N ASP A 138 0.39 13.89 3.28
CA ASP A 138 -0.95 14.49 3.33
C ASP A 138 -1.78 13.94 4.49
#